data_AF-A0A8T4RG86-F1
#
_entry.id   AF-A0A8T4RG86-F1
#
_cell.length_a   1.000
_cell.length_b   1.000
_cell.length_c   1.000
_cell.angle_alpha   90.00
_cell.angle_beta   90.00
_cell.angle_gamma   90.00
#
_symmetry.space_group_name_H-M   'P 1'
#
loop_
_entity.id
_entity.type
_entity.pdbx_description
1 polymer ?
#
loop_
_entity_poly.entity_id
_entity_poly.type
_entity_poly.pdbx_seq_one_letter_code
_entity_poly.pdbx_strand_id
1 'polypeptide(L)'
;MVSQKEKQQTTQFICDRLEDSGLYVVQRRELGHLLVKEKNDVEKPKTIDVIIPNFLGPVKNYTKAFRQNAINIIYTAPVLHKDGETAFVRMVDTNMSWRTDKSLKRYSPEEINRMLHLRKIEKEVLVSFDNPLTYYQPETDRLPQSLRQFKLTPVLLDYSHIGPEHHGYDFVEDRESIDYKLPQGSECITSAVRFNYYKYDPLRARIIAADYDGGVPVKVAPKGPKWTLR
;
A
#
# COMPACT_ATOMS: atom_id res chain seq x y z
N MET A 1 13.96 11.65 -0.53
CA MET A 1 14.15 10.52 -1.47
C MET A 1 14.66 9.32 -0.67
N VAL A 2 14.04 8.15 -0.79
CA VAL A 2 14.35 6.99 0.06
C VAL A 2 15.80 6.53 -0.14
N SER A 3 16.54 6.43 0.97
CA SER A 3 17.94 6.03 0.97
C SER A 3 18.12 4.56 0.58
N GLN A 4 19.31 4.20 0.09
CA GLN A 4 19.61 2.82 -0.26
C GLN A 4 19.46 1.86 0.92
N LYS A 5 19.82 2.30 2.13
CA LYS A 5 19.67 1.53 3.38
C LYS A 5 18.19 1.24 3.68
N GLU A 6 17.32 2.24 3.57
CA GLU A 6 15.88 2.07 3.77
C GLU A 6 15.25 1.16 2.72
N LYS A 7 15.72 1.25 1.46
CA LYS A 7 15.28 0.34 0.39
C LYS A 7 15.64 -1.10 0.72
N GLN A 8 16.89 -1.35 1.11
CA GLN A 8 17.36 -2.68 1.54
C GLN A 8 16.56 -3.20 2.73
N GLN A 9 16.34 -2.37 3.76
CA GLN A 9 15.59 -2.75 4.95
C GLN A 9 14.14 -3.14 4.61
N THR A 10 13.49 -2.36 3.74
CA THR A 10 12.12 -2.64 3.27
C THR A 10 12.04 -3.97 2.54
N THR A 11 12.92 -4.16 1.55
CA THR A 11 13.00 -5.37 0.75
C THR A 11 13.29 -6.59 1.63
N GLN A 12 14.24 -6.47 2.56
CA GLN A 12 14.60 -7.54 3.48
C GLN A 12 13.44 -7.92 4.40
N PHE A 13 12.74 -6.95 4.98
CA PHE A 13 11.60 -7.21 5.86
C PHE A 13 10.50 -8.00 5.14
N ILE A 14 10.15 -7.59 3.92
CA ILE A 14 9.12 -8.29 3.13
C ILE A 14 9.58 -9.72 2.80
N CYS A 15 10.84 -9.91 2.41
CA CYS A 15 11.42 -11.23 2.20
C CYS A 15 11.33 -12.11 3.45
N ASP A 16 11.76 -11.60 4.60
CA ASP A 16 11.74 -12.35 5.86
C ASP A 16 10.32 -12.80 6.20
N ARG A 17 9.32 -11.93 6.02
CA ARG A 17 7.92 -12.28 6.28
C ARG A 17 7.36 -13.32 5.30
N LEU A 18 7.78 -13.28 4.04
CA LEU A 18 7.41 -14.29 3.04
C LEU A 18 8.08 -15.64 3.33
N GLU A 19 9.36 -15.64 3.71
CA GLU A 19 10.12 -16.85 4.04
C GLU A 19 9.66 -17.47 5.36
N ASP A 20 9.36 -16.64 6.37
CA ASP A 20 8.81 -17.06 7.67
C ASP A 20 7.48 -17.82 7.51
N SER A 21 6.74 -17.61 6.42
CA SER A 21 5.49 -18.35 6.15
C SER A 21 5.72 -19.81 5.77
N GLY A 22 6.91 -20.13 5.25
CA GLY A 22 7.21 -21.43 4.68
C GLY A 22 6.49 -21.73 3.36
N LEU A 23 5.69 -20.82 2.79
CA LEU A 23 4.87 -21.04 1.60
C LEU A 23 5.57 -20.66 0.28
N TYR A 24 6.61 -19.84 0.34
CA TYR A 24 7.24 -19.24 -0.83
C TYR A 24 8.74 -19.49 -0.89
N VAL A 25 9.29 -19.43 -2.10
CA VAL A 25 10.73 -19.36 -2.37
C VAL A 25 11.02 -18.02 -3.02
N VAL A 26 11.93 -17.24 -2.43
CA VAL A 26 12.38 -15.98 -3.03
C VAL A 26 13.39 -16.31 -4.13
N GLN A 27 13.02 -16.02 -5.38
CA GLN A 27 13.85 -16.30 -6.55
C GLN A 27 14.81 -15.15 -6.86
N ARG A 28 14.36 -13.91 -6.66
CA ARG A 28 15.18 -12.72 -6.90
C ARG A 28 14.85 -11.60 -5.93
N ARG A 29 15.90 -10.91 -5.47
CA ARG A 29 15.81 -9.73 -4.61
C ARG A 29 16.48 -8.54 -5.29
N GLU A 30 15.70 -7.57 -5.72
CA GLU A 30 16.19 -6.30 -6.27
C GLU A 30 15.64 -5.13 -5.46
N LEU A 31 16.26 -3.95 -5.58
CA LEU A 31 15.72 -2.74 -4.95
C LEU A 31 14.45 -2.32 -5.69
N GLY A 32 13.28 -2.58 -5.08
CA GLY A 32 11.99 -2.25 -5.65
C GLY A 32 11.20 -3.43 -6.22
N HIS A 33 11.83 -4.60 -6.35
CA HIS A 33 11.20 -5.83 -6.87
C HIS A 33 11.63 -7.04 -6.05
N LEU A 34 10.66 -7.91 -5.73
CA LEU A 34 10.92 -9.23 -5.15
C LEU A 34 10.17 -10.27 -5.95
N LEU A 35 10.89 -11.07 -6.71
CA LEU A 35 10.29 -12.18 -7.43
C LEU A 35 10.25 -13.40 -6.52
N VAL A 36 9.04 -13.87 -6.23
CA VAL A 36 8.79 -15.02 -5.37
C VAL A 36 7.91 -16.04 -6.09
N LYS A 37 8.07 -17.31 -5.74
CA LYS A 37 7.28 -18.41 -6.30
C LYS A 37 6.64 -19.21 -5.15
N GLU A 38 5.37 -19.57 -5.30
CA GLU A 38 4.75 -20.58 -4.43
C GLU A 38 5.59 -21.88 -4.48
N LYS A 39 5.74 -22.55 -3.34
CA LYS A 39 6.40 -23.88 -3.31
C LYS A 39 5.61 -24.89 -4.14
N ASN A 40 6.27 -25.95 -4.59
CA ASN A 40 5.67 -26.96 -5.47
C ASN A 40 4.62 -27.86 -4.78
N ASP A 41 4.35 -27.64 -3.49
CA ASP A 41 3.36 -28.38 -2.72
C ASP A 41 1.91 -27.98 -3.08
N VAL A 42 1.73 -27.02 -4.00
CA VAL A 42 0.44 -26.63 -4.59
C VAL A 42 0.34 -27.03 -6.06
N GLU A 43 -0.86 -27.39 -6.51
CA GLU A 43 -1.12 -27.95 -7.86
C GLU A 43 -0.59 -27.07 -9.01
N LYS A 44 -0.69 -25.74 -8.86
CA LYS A 44 -0.24 -24.75 -9.85
C LYS A 44 0.46 -23.60 -9.15
N PRO A 45 1.78 -23.71 -8.90
CA PRO A 45 2.52 -22.68 -8.20
C PRO A 45 2.57 -21.38 -9.01
N LYS A 46 2.16 -20.28 -8.39
CA LYS A 46 2.17 -18.95 -9.01
C LYS A 46 3.51 -18.27 -8.76
N THR A 47 3.91 -17.46 -9.73
CA THR A 47 5.00 -16.50 -9.59
C THR A 47 4.41 -15.13 -9.28
N ILE A 48 4.97 -14.45 -8.29
CA ILE A 48 4.51 -13.16 -7.80
C ILE A 48 5.72 -12.20 -7.79
N ASP A 49 5.55 -11.01 -8.33
CA ASP A 49 6.48 -9.89 -8.18
C ASP A 49 5.90 -8.92 -7.15
N VAL A 50 6.58 -8.80 -6.01
CA VAL A 50 6.27 -7.77 -5.02
C VAL A 50 6.99 -6.50 -5.42
N ILE A 51 6.23 -5.54 -5.95
CA ILE A 51 6.76 -4.25 -6.40
C ILE A 51 6.67 -3.26 -5.26
N ILE A 52 7.72 -2.46 -5.06
CA ILE A 52 7.72 -1.29 -4.18
C ILE A 52 7.64 -0.03 -5.04
N PRO A 53 6.43 0.48 -5.35
CA PRO A 53 6.23 1.37 -6.50
C PRO A 53 7.02 2.68 -6.40
N ASN A 54 7.14 3.24 -5.18
CA ASN A 54 7.87 4.48 -4.94
C ASN A 54 9.40 4.32 -4.97
N PHE A 55 9.95 3.11 -5.16
CA PHE A 55 11.38 2.91 -5.43
C PHE A 55 11.71 2.96 -6.92
N LEU A 56 10.71 2.80 -7.80
CA LEU A 56 10.89 2.75 -9.25
C LEU A 56 11.01 4.13 -9.91
N GLY A 57 10.87 5.20 -9.12
CA GLY A 57 10.93 6.58 -9.61
C GLY A 57 9.60 7.02 -10.24
N PRO A 58 9.60 7.50 -11.51
CA PRO A 58 8.38 7.97 -12.18
C PRO A 58 7.26 6.93 -12.23
N VAL A 59 6.00 7.36 -12.12
CA VAL A 59 4.80 6.50 -12.15
C VAL A 59 4.75 5.58 -13.37
N LYS A 60 5.19 6.06 -14.54
CA LYS A 60 5.28 5.26 -15.77
C LYS A 60 6.11 3.98 -15.62
N ASN A 61 7.11 3.96 -14.74
CA ASN A 61 7.94 2.78 -14.51
C ASN A 61 7.16 1.69 -13.77
N TYR A 62 6.33 2.08 -12.80
CA TYR A 62 5.39 1.17 -12.15
C TYR A 62 4.36 0.62 -13.13
N THR A 63 3.68 1.49 -13.90
CA THR A 63 2.69 1.04 -14.89
C THR A 63 3.31 0.11 -15.93
N LYS A 64 4.56 0.38 -16.36
CA LYS A 64 5.32 -0.51 -17.26
C LYS A 64 5.59 -1.87 -16.61
N ALA A 65 6.09 -1.90 -15.38
CA ALA A 65 6.37 -3.15 -14.66
C ALA A 65 5.10 -3.98 -14.45
N PHE A 66 4.02 -3.35 -14.00
CA PHE A 66 2.72 -4.01 -13.82
C PHE A 66 2.21 -4.66 -15.13
N ARG A 67 2.25 -3.93 -16.24
CA ARG A 67 1.86 -4.47 -17.56
C ARG A 67 2.79 -5.59 -18.02
N GLN A 68 4.09 -5.48 -17.78
CA GLN A 68 5.05 -6.51 -18.17
C GLN A 68 4.82 -7.81 -17.38
N ASN A 69 4.51 -7.70 -16.09
CA ASN A 69 4.16 -8.86 -15.28
C ASN A 69 2.89 -9.53 -15.80
N ALA A 70 1.88 -8.75 -16.19
CA ALA A 70 0.66 -9.28 -16.79
C ALA A 70 0.94 -10.09 -18.08
N ILE A 71 1.79 -9.55 -18.98
CA ILE A 71 2.22 -10.23 -20.21
C ILE A 71 2.94 -11.55 -19.90
N ASN A 72 3.73 -11.58 -18.83
CA ASN A 72 4.53 -12.73 -18.43
C ASN A 72 3.80 -13.73 -17.51
N ILE A 73 2.50 -13.53 -17.25
CA ILE A 73 1.70 -14.37 -16.33
C ILE A 73 2.30 -14.36 -14.91
N ILE A 74 2.83 -13.21 -14.48
CA ILE A 74 3.36 -12.97 -13.14
C ILE A 74 2.35 -12.12 -12.37
N TYR A 75 1.96 -12.58 -11.18
CA TYR A 75 1.09 -11.81 -10.31
C TYR A 75 1.85 -10.60 -9.75
N THR A 76 1.22 -9.44 -9.66
CA THR A 76 1.82 -8.27 -9.02
C THR A 76 1.22 -8.05 -7.64
N ALA A 77 2.07 -7.76 -6.65
CA ALA A 77 1.67 -7.36 -5.30
C ALA A 77 2.36 -6.05 -4.88
N PRO A 78 1.69 -4.89 -4.94
CA PRO A 78 2.31 -3.62 -4.61
C PRO A 78 2.42 -3.42 -3.09
N VAL A 79 3.59 -2.97 -2.62
CA VAL A 79 3.84 -2.53 -1.24
C VAL A 79 4.52 -1.18 -1.27
N LEU A 80 3.84 -0.13 -0.81
CA LEU A 80 4.41 1.22 -0.78
C LEU A 80 5.36 1.38 0.41
N HIS A 81 6.51 2.02 0.24
CA HIS A 81 7.37 2.34 1.37
C HIS A 81 6.93 3.66 2.03
N LYS A 82 6.84 3.68 3.36
CA LYS A 82 6.56 4.91 4.12
C LYS A 82 7.85 5.64 4.47
N ASP A 83 8.12 6.73 3.76
CA ASP A 83 9.36 7.51 3.82
C ASP A 83 9.38 8.66 4.84
N GLY A 84 8.36 8.77 5.70
CA GLY A 84 8.28 9.79 6.76
C GLY A 84 8.08 11.24 6.28
N GLU A 85 8.46 11.54 5.04
CA GLU A 85 8.37 12.87 4.41
C GLU A 85 7.14 13.00 3.51
N THR A 86 6.80 11.95 2.74
CA THR A 86 5.85 12.06 1.63
C THR A 86 4.79 10.97 1.58
N ALA A 87 4.93 9.90 2.37
CA ALA A 87 3.90 8.89 2.57
C ALA A 87 3.05 9.21 3.79
N PHE A 88 1.72 9.24 3.65
CA PHE A 88 0.77 9.68 4.68
C PHE A 88 0.92 11.16 5.06
N VAL A 89 1.13 12.04 4.09
CA VAL A 89 1.09 13.48 4.36
C VAL A 89 -0.34 13.82 4.78
N ARG A 90 -0.50 14.32 6.01
CA ARG A 90 -1.80 14.80 6.46
C ARG A 90 -2.16 16.01 5.62
N MET A 91 -3.40 16.04 5.16
CA MET A 91 -3.89 17.15 4.35
C MET A 91 -3.64 18.51 5.02
N VAL A 92 -3.84 18.60 6.35
CA VAL A 92 -3.60 19.83 7.14
C VAL A 92 -2.14 20.30 7.14
N ASP A 93 -1.19 19.38 6.99
CA ASP A 93 0.25 19.72 6.91
C ASP A 93 0.60 20.33 5.55
N THR A 94 -0.22 20.04 4.53
CA THR A 94 -0.04 20.58 3.17
C THR A 94 -0.81 21.89 2.97
N ASN A 95 -1.94 22.07 3.67
CA ASN A 95 -2.75 23.26 3.52
C ASN A 95 -3.53 23.59 4.80
N MET A 96 -2.95 24.48 5.62
CA MET A 96 -3.55 24.92 6.89
C MET A 96 -4.90 25.64 6.71
N SER A 97 -5.16 26.19 5.53
CA SER A 97 -6.36 27.01 5.24
C SER A 97 -7.67 26.22 5.12
N TRP A 98 -7.62 24.90 5.31
CA TRP A 98 -8.75 23.97 5.28
C TRP A 98 -9.32 23.63 6.66
N ARG A 99 -8.66 24.09 7.74
CA ARG A 99 -9.21 24.03 9.10
C ARG A 99 -10.32 25.07 9.35
N THR A 100 -10.56 25.94 8.37
CA THR A 100 -11.65 26.91 8.37
C THR A 100 -12.78 26.44 7.47
N ASP A 101 -14.00 26.85 7.80
CA ASP A 101 -15.33 26.42 7.38
C ASP A 101 -15.58 26.43 5.85
N LYS A 102 -14.84 25.62 5.08
CA LYS A 102 -14.81 25.59 3.62
C LYS A 102 -15.30 24.24 3.09
N SER A 103 -14.66 23.69 2.06
CA SER A 103 -15.14 22.52 1.33
C SER A 103 -15.09 21.18 2.07
N LEU A 104 -14.71 21.19 3.34
CA LEU A 104 -14.69 20.00 4.21
C LEU A 104 -15.61 20.14 5.42
N LYS A 105 -16.58 21.06 5.40
CA LYS A 105 -17.55 21.30 6.48
C LYS A 105 -18.34 20.06 6.95
N ARG A 106 -18.35 18.99 6.17
CA ARG A 106 -18.97 17.70 6.52
C ARG A 106 -18.14 16.83 7.46
N TYR A 107 -16.89 17.19 7.70
CA TYR A 107 -15.92 16.38 8.44
C TYR A 107 -15.52 17.05 9.75
N SER A 108 -15.33 16.25 10.79
CA SER A 108 -14.82 16.75 12.07
C SER A 108 -13.35 17.19 11.94
N PRO A 109 -12.86 18.07 12.82
CA PRO A 109 -11.43 18.42 12.88
C PRO A 109 -10.52 17.19 12.99
N GLU A 110 -10.94 16.16 13.74
CA GLU A 110 -10.21 14.89 13.89
C GLU A 110 -10.18 14.09 12.58
N GLU A 111 -11.25 14.11 11.79
CA GLU A 111 -11.30 13.47 10.46
C GLU A 111 -10.41 14.22 9.48
N ILE A 112 -10.52 15.55 9.40
CA ILE A 112 -9.69 16.43 8.57
C ILE A 112 -8.20 16.22 8.88
N ASN A 113 -7.83 16.13 10.17
CA ASN A 113 -6.45 15.85 10.59
C ASN A 113 -5.97 14.42 10.23
N ARG A 114 -6.89 13.48 10.02
CA ARG A 114 -6.58 12.09 9.61
C ARG A 114 -6.59 11.88 8.09
N MET A 115 -7.16 12.81 7.31
CA MET A 115 -7.18 12.71 5.86
C MET A 115 -5.76 12.66 5.28
N LEU A 116 -5.59 11.78 4.31
CA LEU A 116 -4.33 11.57 3.62
C LEU A 116 -4.38 12.22 2.25
N HIS A 117 -3.35 12.98 1.92
CA HIS A 117 -3.10 13.40 0.55
C HIS A 117 -2.34 12.30 -0.20
N LEU A 118 -2.98 11.72 -1.21
CA LEU A 118 -2.39 10.66 -2.03
C LEU A 118 -1.45 11.24 -3.09
N ARG A 119 -0.26 10.65 -3.20
CA ARG A 119 0.68 10.91 -4.29
C ARG A 119 0.20 10.29 -5.60
N LYS A 120 0.74 10.76 -6.73
CA LYS A 120 0.44 10.19 -8.05
C LYS A 120 0.65 8.67 -8.10
N ILE A 121 1.72 8.17 -7.47
CA ILE A 121 1.99 6.73 -7.42
C ILE A 121 0.97 5.96 -6.58
N GLU A 122 0.47 6.54 -5.48
CA GLU A 122 -0.51 5.92 -4.60
C GLU A 122 -1.88 5.87 -5.28
N LYS A 123 -2.24 6.94 -6.01
CA LYS A 123 -3.43 6.99 -6.86
C LYS A 123 -3.37 5.92 -7.94
N GLU A 124 -2.24 5.79 -8.64
CA GLU A 124 -2.06 4.78 -9.69
C GLU A 124 -2.18 3.35 -9.14
N VAL A 125 -1.58 3.09 -7.97
CA VAL A 125 -1.71 1.80 -7.29
C VAL A 125 -3.17 1.56 -6.88
N LEU A 126 -3.85 2.56 -6.30
CA LEU A 126 -5.25 2.45 -5.89
C LEU A 126 -6.18 2.19 -7.08
N VAL A 127 -5.98 2.86 -8.21
CA VAL A 127 -6.73 2.58 -9.46
C VAL A 127 -6.48 1.15 -9.94
N SER A 128 -5.23 0.67 -9.82
CA SER A 128 -4.82 -0.65 -10.30
C SER A 128 -5.14 -1.81 -9.35
N PHE A 129 -5.35 -1.57 -8.05
CA PHE A 129 -5.52 -2.64 -7.05
C PHE A 129 -6.76 -2.46 -6.16
N ASP A 130 -7.45 -1.34 -6.31
CA ASP A 130 -8.50 -0.90 -5.39
C ASP A 130 -8.00 -0.90 -3.93
N ASN A 131 -8.92 -0.85 -2.99
CA ASN A 131 -8.67 -0.97 -1.57
C ASN A 131 -8.37 -2.41 -1.15
N PRO A 132 -7.61 -2.59 -0.04
CA PRO A 132 -6.80 -1.61 0.69
C PRO A 132 -5.36 -1.44 0.15
N LEU A 133 -4.77 -0.25 0.33
CA LEU A 133 -3.34 0.00 0.06
C LEU A 133 -2.46 -0.59 1.16
N THR A 134 -1.34 -1.22 0.76
CA THR A 134 -0.37 -1.81 1.69
C THR A 134 0.90 -0.98 1.74
N TYR A 135 1.35 -0.66 2.95
CA TYR A 135 2.55 0.13 3.21
C TYR A 135 3.52 -0.60 4.11
N TYR A 136 4.81 -0.57 3.79
CA TYR A 136 5.85 -0.85 4.75
C TYR A 136 6.07 0.35 5.67
N GLN A 137 5.97 0.12 6.97
CA GLN A 137 6.26 1.05 8.06
C GLN A 137 7.64 0.68 8.64
N PRO A 138 8.65 1.56 8.53
CA PRO A 138 9.91 1.38 9.24
C PRO A 138 9.70 1.46 10.75
N GLU A 139 10.61 0.85 11.51
CA GLU A 139 10.64 0.96 12.96
C GLU A 139 10.87 2.42 13.39
N THR A 140 10.15 2.83 14.42
CA THR A 140 10.31 4.13 15.09
C THR A 140 10.20 3.90 16.59
N ASP A 141 10.58 4.88 17.41
CA ASP A 141 10.47 4.80 18.88
C ASP A 141 9.06 4.42 19.38
N ARG A 142 8.03 4.69 18.57
CA ARG A 142 6.61 4.47 18.94
C ARG A 142 5.97 3.29 18.23
N LEU A 143 6.51 2.85 17.09
CA LEU A 143 5.85 1.88 16.21
C LEU A 143 6.84 0.84 15.71
N PRO A 144 6.53 -0.46 15.83
CA PRO A 144 7.38 -1.50 15.31
C PRO A 144 7.36 -1.52 13.78
N GLN A 145 8.43 -2.07 13.23
CA GLN A 145 8.51 -2.40 11.80
C GLN A 145 7.36 -3.33 11.40
N SER A 146 6.58 -2.96 10.38
CA SER A 146 5.35 -3.68 10.02
C SER A 146 4.94 -3.43 8.56
N LEU A 147 4.08 -4.30 8.02
CA LEU A 147 3.22 -3.94 6.90
C LEU A 147 1.88 -3.42 7.44
N ARG A 148 1.46 -2.24 7.00
CA ARG A 148 0.20 -1.62 7.37
C ARG A 148 -0.72 -1.54 6.18
N GLN A 149 -1.94 -2.03 6.33
CA GLN A 149 -2.96 -1.92 5.29
C GLN A 149 -3.96 -0.85 5.67
N PHE A 150 -4.36 -0.02 4.72
CA PHE A 150 -5.35 1.03 4.98
C PHE A 150 -6.48 0.93 3.98
N LYS A 151 -7.71 0.82 4.49
CA LYS A 151 -8.90 1.01 3.68
C LYS A 151 -9.11 2.51 3.52
N LEU A 152 -9.04 3.00 2.30
CA LEU A 152 -9.17 4.41 1.97
C LEU A 152 -10.58 4.69 1.49
N THR A 153 -11.33 5.46 2.27
CA THR A 153 -12.67 5.89 1.89
C THR A 153 -12.64 7.23 1.16
N PRO A 154 -13.56 7.45 0.21
CA PRO A 154 -13.78 8.74 -0.44
C PRO A 154 -13.87 9.92 0.53
N VAL A 155 -13.31 11.07 0.12
CA VAL A 155 -13.57 12.37 0.75
C VAL A 155 -14.41 13.18 -0.23
N LEU A 156 -15.57 13.68 0.21
CA LEU A 156 -16.49 14.48 -0.59
C LEU A 156 -16.22 15.96 -0.30
N LEU A 157 -15.90 16.71 -1.35
CA LEU A 157 -15.69 18.14 -1.28
C LEU A 157 -17.04 18.84 -1.50
N ASP A 158 -17.39 19.75 -0.58
CA ASP A 158 -18.67 20.48 -0.58
C ASP A 158 -18.45 21.98 -0.77
N TYR A 159 -18.64 22.45 -1.99
CA TYR A 159 -18.47 23.83 -2.41
C TYR A 159 -19.76 24.62 -2.48
N SER A 160 -20.85 24.14 -1.87
CA SER A 160 -22.14 24.84 -1.83
C SER A 160 -22.12 26.24 -1.16
N HIS A 161 -21.00 26.63 -0.55
CA HIS A 161 -20.78 28.00 -0.05
C HIS A 161 -20.33 28.98 -1.15
N ILE A 162 -19.99 28.50 -2.35
CA ILE A 162 -19.64 29.31 -3.52
C ILE A 162 -20.92 29.52 -4.33
N GLY A 163 -21.50 30.71 -4.25
CA GLY A 163 -22.67 31.09 -5.02
C GLY A 163 -22.38 31.39 -6.51
N PRO A 164 -23.41 31.42 -7.37
CA PRO A 164 -23.29 31.66 -8.81
C PRO A 164 -22.67 33.02 -9.19
N GLU A 165 -22.70 33.98 -8.28
CA GLU A 165 -22.09 35.31 -8.43
C GLU A 165 -20.56 35.31 -8.38
N HIS A 166 -19.96 34.19 -7.95
CA HIS A 166 -18.53 34.03 -7.80
C HIS A 166 -17.88 33.44 -9.07
N HIS A 167 -18.04 34.12 -10.21
CA HIS A 167 -17.57 33.68 -11.54
C HIS A 167 -16.10 33.20 -11.61
N GLY A 168 -15.23 33.66 -10.69
CA GLY A 168 -13.85 33.19 -10.56
C GLY A 168 -13.72 31.73 -10.11
N TYR A 169 -14.82 31.07 -9.71
CA TYR A 169 -14.86 29.72 -9.16
C TYR A 169 -15.82 28.78 -9.91
N ASP A 170 -16.24 29.12 -11.13
CA ASP A 170 -17.16 28.31 -11.94
C ASP A 170 -16.63 26.90 -12.28
N PHE A 171 -15.33 26.66 -12.09
CA PHE A 171 -14.70 25.33 -12.25
C PHE A 171 -14.89 24.39 -11.04
N VAL A 172 -15.49 24.90 -9.96
CA VAL A 172 -15.61 24.21 -8.69
C VAL A 172 -17.01 23.58 -8.58
N GLU A 173 -17.05 22.29 -8.28
CA GLU A 173 -18.28 21.53 -8.11
C GLU A 173 -18.15 20.56 -6.93
N ASP A 174 -19.28 20.23 -6.30
CA ASP A 174 -19.36 19.19 -5.29
C ASP A 174 -18.95 17.85 -5.91
N ARG A 175 -17.88 17.25 -5.39
CA ARG A 175 -17.32 16.02 -5.97
C ARG A 175 -16.50 15.22 -4.99
N GLU A 176 -16.28 13.95 -5.32
CA GLU A 176 -15.27 13.16 -4.65
C GLU A 176 -13.86 13.69 -4.94
N SER A 177 -13.06 13.83 -3.89
CA SER A 177 -11.65 14.16 -4.02
C SER A 177 -10.87 12.98 -4.61
N ILE A 178 -10.13 13.29 -5.68
CA ILE A 178 -9.12 12.43 -6.27
C ILE A 178 -7.87 12.39 -5.37
N ASP A 179 -7.59 13.51 -4.70
CA ASP A 179 -6.36 13.76 -3.97
C ASP A 179 -6.41 13.29 -2.52
N TYR A 180 -7.58 13.39 -1.88
CA TYR A 180 -7.74 13.11 -0.47
C TYR A 180 -8.56 11.86 -0.23
N LYS A 181 -8.10 11.03 0.70
CA LYS A 181 -8.86 9.88 1.20
C LYS A 181 -8.81 9.85 2.73
N LEU A 182 -9.87 9.32 3.34
CA LEU A 182 -9.92 9.09 4.76
C LEU A 182 -9.49 7.65 5.07
N PRO A 183 -8.43 7.42 5.85
CA PRO A 183 -7.99 6.08 6.18
C PRO A 183 -8.87 5.49 7.28
N GLN A 184 -9.45 4.33 7.03
CA GLN A 184 -10.19 3.51 7.99
C GLN A 184 -9.46 2.20 8.23
N GLY A 185 -9.43 1.77 9.50
CA GLY A 185 -8.97 0.43 9.92
C GLY A 185 -7.57 0.08 9.40
N SER A 186 -6.55 0.17 10.26
CA SER A 186 -5.23 -0.29 9.86
C SER A 186 -4.95 -1.69 10.38
N GLU A 187 -4.83 -2.68 9.49
CA GLU A 187 -4.21 -3.94 9.86
C GLU A 187 -2.71 -3.72 10.02
N CYS A 188 -2.13 -4.26 11.09
CA CYS A 188 -0.70 -4.21 11.37
C CYS A 188 -0.16 -5.64 11.30
N ILE A 189 0.66 -5.92 10.28
CA ILE A 189 1.19 -7.25 10.02
C ILE A 189 2.67 -7.25 10.37
N THR A 190 2.97 -7.91 11.48
CA THR A 190 4.34 -8.21 11.95
C THR A 190 4.67 -9.70 11.82
N SER A 191 3.65 -10.55 11.63
CA SER A 191 3.75 -12.00 11.45
C SER A 191 4.11 -12.37 10.01
N ALA A 192 4.33 -13.67 9.78
CA ALA A 192 4.51 -14.23 8.45
C ALA A 192 3.36 -13.86 7.50
N VAL A 193 3.64 -13.78 6.21
CA VAL A 193 2.65 -13.33 5.22
C VAL A 193 2.38 -14.32 4.10
N ARG A 194 1.20 -14.20 3.52
CA ARG A 194 0.77 -14.92 2.30
C ARG A 194 0.15 -13.96 1.30
N PHE A 195 -0.07 -14.44 0.08
CA PHE A 195 -0.79 -13.70 -0.94
C PHE A 195 -2.26 -14.10 -0.98
N ASN A 196 -3.15 -13.10 -1.03
CA ASN A 196 -4.53 -13.27 -1.46
C ASN A 196 -4.66 -12.81 -2.92
N TYR A 197 -5.35 -13.60 -3.74
CA TYR A 197 -5.48 -13.39 -5.18
C TYR A 197 -6.85 -12.83 -5.53
N TYR A 198 -6.90 -11.88 -6.49
CA TYR A 198 -8.17 -11.29 -6.92
C TYR A 198 -8.93 -12.30 -7.79
N LYS A 199 -10.17 -12.63 -7.41
CA LYS A 199 -10.97 -13.69 -8.04
C LYS A 199 -11.32 -13.40 -9.50
N TYR A 200 -11.48 -12.12 -9.85
CA TYR A 200 -11.97 -11.68 -11.16
C TYR A 200 -10.94 -10.85 -11.94
N ASP A 201 -9.75 -10.63 -11.39
CA ASP A 201 -8.72 -9.82 -12.02
C ASP A 201 -7.44 -10.65 -12.20
N PRO A 202 -7.12 -11.05 -13.45
CA PRO A 202 -5.98 -11.93 -13.67
C PRO A 202 -4.70 -11.18 -13.29
N LEU A 203 -3.90 -11.83 -12.44
CA LEU A 203 -2.53 -11.42 -12.10
C LEU A 203 -2.39 -10.27 -11.07
N ARG A 204 -3.43 -10.04 -10.25
CA ARG A 204 -3.31 -9.19 -9.06
C ARG A 204 -3.29 -10.03 -7.79
N ALA A 205 -2.37 -9.69 -6.90
CA ALA A 205 -2.23 -10.28 -5.57
C ALA A 205 -2.06 -9.17 -4.52
N ARG A 206 -2.40 -9.48 -3.27
CA ARG A 206 -2.03 -8.63 -2.13
C ARG A 206 -1.43 -9.45 -1.02
N ILE A 207 -0.50 -8.86 -0.31
CA ILE A 207 0.06 -9.44 0.90
C ILE A 207 -1.00 -9.39 2.01
N ILE A 208 -1.19 -10.46 2.75
CA ILE A 208 -2.01 -10.54 3.98
C ILE A 208 -1.26 -11.34 5.05
N ALA A 209 -1.68 -11.24 6.31
CA ALA A 209 -1.10 -12.07 7.37
C ALA A 209 -1.40 -13.57 7.12
N ALA A 210 -0.41 -14.44 7.34
CA ALA A 210 -0.53 -15.87 7.07
C ALA A 210 -1.41 -16.59 8.11
N ASP A 211 -1.47 -16.07 9.32
CA ASP A 211 -2.31 -16.52 10.42
C ASP A 211 -3.76 -16.03 10.33
N TYR A 212 -4.09 -15.23 9.31
CA TYR A 212 -5.41 -14.64 9.12
C TYR A 212 -6.14 -15.28 7.92
N ASP A 213 -7.25 -15.96 8.18
CA ASP A 213 -8.16 -16.48 7.14
C ASP A 213 -9.61 -16.04 7.41
N GLY A 214 -9.87 -14.75 7.15
CA GLY A 214 -11.24 -14.21 7.17
C GLY A 214 -11.98 -14.30 8.51
N GLY A 215 -11.25 -14.38 9.64
CA GLY A 215 -11.81 -14.49 10.99
C GLY A 215 -11.45 -15.79 11.73
N VAL A 216 -10.72 -16.71 11.11
CA VAL A 216 -10.23 -17.93 11.77
C VAL A 216 -8.70 -17.91 11.86
N PRO A 217 -8.10 -18.03 13.06
CA PRO A 217 -6.65 -18.17 13.21
C PRO A 217 -6.18 -19.47 12.57
N VAL A 218 -5.27 -19.39 11.60
CA VAL A 218 -4.64 -20.58 11.01
C VAL A 218 -3.37 -20.90 11.77
N LYS A 219 -3.18 -22.18 12.15
CA LYS A 219 -1.93 -22.64 12.76
C LYS A 219 -0.79 -22.50 11.74
N VAL A 220 0.06 -21.49 11.93
CA VAL A 220 1.32 -21.36 11.19
C VAL A 220 2.25 -22.50 11.62
N ALA A 221 2.85 -23.19 10.64
CA ALA A 221 3.80 -24.25 10.91
C ALA A 221 4.99 -23.72 11.73
N PRO A 222 5.53 -24.50 12.69
CA PRO A 222 6.65 -24.06 13.50
C PRO A 222 7.86 -23.72 12.62
N LYS A 223 8.56 -22.63 12.99
CA LYS A 223 9.74 -22.13 12.28
C LYS A 223 10.78 -23.25 12.13
N GLY A 224 11.14 -23.57 10.88
CA GLY A 224 12.29 -24.41 10.60
C GLY A 224 13.58 -23.79 11.14
N PRO A 225 14.63 -24.60 11.40
CA PRO A 225 15.87 -24.10 12.00
C PRO A 225 16.52 -23.01 11.14
N LYS A 226 16.86 -21.89 11.78
CA LYS A 226 17.66 -20.82 11.17
C LYS A 226 19.08 -21.32 10.99
N TRP A 227 19.53 -21.49 9.76
CA TRP A 227 20.93 -21.75 9.46
C TRP A 227 21.73 -20.45 9.64
N THR A 228 22.54 -20.38 10.69
CA THR A 228 23.61 -19.38 10.82
C THR A 228 24.80 -19.85 9.98
N LEU A 229 25.15 -19.08 8.94
CA LEU A 229 26.43 -19.23 8.25
C LEU A 229 27.55 -18.85 9.24
N ARG A 230 28.52 -19.75 9.41
CA ARG A 230 29.79 -19.52 10.10
C ARG A 230 30.81 -18.97 9.12
#